data_AF-A0A9P0AQL8-F1
#
_entry.id   AF-A0A9P0AQL8-F1
#
_cell.length_a   1.000
_cell.length_b   1.000
_cell.length_c   1.000
_cell.angle_alpha   90.00
_cell.angle_beta   90.00
_cell.angle_gamma   90.00
#
_symmetry.space_group_name_H-M   'P 1'
#
loop_
_entity.id
_entity.type
_entity.pdbx_description
1 polymer ?
#
loop_
_entity_poly.entity_id
_entity_poly.type
_entity_poly.pdbx_seq_one_letter_code
_entity_poly.pdbx_strand_id
1 'polypeptide(L)'
;MPPKARLHKTTGKPCTLPPKVILNSEPSTSNGISPELEQQFELELCWCIQQLQTALKSGKLKDKQVQDHTKALNTLMSNAAPMVKKRQVMRLSFGDYRAKMSAEEKKLRNINMKVVPGVPSKKSVFLKKSAFSSAGNEFRFDFKEPNESDLVNDLENVKIDNDTKTNDNTRINQKHFVPSGNNFRFNFSVEMEP
;
A
#
# COMPACT_ATOMS: atom_id res chain seq x y z
N MET A 1 -23.07 -16.41 63.06
CA MET A 1 -23.62 -15.78 61.84
C MET A 1 -22.57 -14.81 61.31
N PRO A 2 -22.23 -14.80 60.01
CA PRO A 2 -21.26 -13.85 59.48
C PRO A 2 -21.88 -12.44 59.34
N PRO A 3 -21.11 -11.35 59.53
CA PRO A 3 -21.62 -9.99 59.43
C PRO A 3 -21.88 -9.60 57.96
N LYS A 4 -22.95 -8.82 57.75
CA LYS A 4 -23.37 -8.33 56.42
C LYS A 4 -22.35 -7.35 55.84
N ALA A 5 -21.94 -7.55 54.60
CA ALA A 5 -21.10 -6.62 53.85
C ALA A 5 -21.83 -5.29 53.60
N ARG A 6 -21.20 -4.15 53.94
CA ARG A 6 -21.72 -2.81 53.65
C ARG A 6 -21.26 -2.39 52.26
N LEU A 7 -22.21 -2.19 51.35
CA LEU A 7 -22.00 -1.58 50.04
C LEU A 7 -21.74 -0.08 50.24
N HIS A 8 -20.55 0.41 49.88
CA HIS A 8 -20.25 1.84 49.92
C HIS A 8 -21.10 2.56 48.86
N LYS A 9 -21.87 3.55 49.29
CA LYS A 9 -22.58 4.50 48.43
C LYS A 9 -21.77 5.79 48.42
N THR A 10 -21.72 6.42 47.24
CA THR A 10 -21.28 7.81 46.97
C THR A 10 -19.78 8.12 47.09
N THR A 11 -19.08 8.08 45.95
CA THR A 11 -18.32 9.25 45.48
C THR A 11 -18.22 9.20 43.95
N GLY A 12 -19.31 9.59 43.29
CA GLY A 12 -19.30 9.84 41.85
C GLY A 12 -18.64 11.20 41.63
N LYS A 13 -17.42 11.21 41.10
CA LYS A 13 -16.84 12.43 40.53
C LYS A 13 -17.67 12.78 39.28
N PRO A 14 -18.32 13.95 39.18
CA PRO A 14 -18.84 14.39 37.91
C PRO A 14 -17.64 14.72 37.02
N CYS A 15 -17.42 13.89 36.00
CA CYS A 15 -16.46 14.18 34.95
C CYS A 15 -17.08 15.27 34.07
N THR A 16 -16.78 16.53 34.39
CA THR A 16 -17.19 17.68 33.59
C THR A 16 -16.41 17.66 32.27
N LEU A 17 -17.03 17.09 31.24
CA LEU A 17 -16.54 17.21 29.85
C LEU A 17 -16.73 18.68 29.41
N PRO A 18 -15.71 19.35 28.84
CA PRO A 18 -15.91 20.64 28.23
C PRO A 18 -16.75 20.51 26.93
N PRO A 19 -17.52 21.52 26.54
CA PRO A 19 -18.35 21.48 25.35
C PRO A 19 -17.49 21.31 24.09
N LYS A 20 -17.89 20.37 23.24
CA LYS A 20 -17.33 20.15 21.91
C LYS A 20 -17.75 21.30 21.01
N VAL A 21 -16.87 22.28 20.83
CA VAL A 21 -16.99 23.29 19.77
C VAL A 21 -16.78 22.57 18.44
N ILE A 22 -17.84 22.52 17.63
CA ILE A 22 -17.79 22.12 16.24
C ILE A 22 -17.12 23.29 15.50
N LEU A 23 -15.85 23.11 15.13
CA LEU A 23 -15.22 23.94 14.11
C LEU A 23 -14.83 23.03 12.96
N ASN A 24 -15.51 23.21 11.84
CA ASN A 24 -15.16 22.62 10.57
C ASN A 24 -13.75 23.12 10.19
N SER A 25 -12.78 22.20 10.12
CA SER A 25 -11.50 22.47 9.48
C SER A 25 -11.05 21.22 8.72
N GLU A 26 -10.86 21.42 7.42
CA GLU A 26 -10.09 20.63 6.46
C GLU A 26 -9.04 19.67 7.08
N PRO A 27 -8.91 18.44 6.56
CA PRO A 27 -7.99 17.42 7.09
C PRO A 27 -6.54 17.75 6.73
N SER A 28 -5.93 18.63 7.52
CA SER A 28 -4.50 18.88 7.48
C SER A 28 -3.79 17.78 8.29
N THR A 29 -3.47 16.67 7.62
CA THR A 29 -2.56 15.63 8.12
C THR A 29 -1.18 16.26 8.37
N SER A 30 -0.96 16.78 9.57
CA SER A 30 0.36 17.22 10.06
C SER A 30 0.60 16.71 11.48
N ASN A 31 0.22 15.46 11.73
CA ASN A 31 0.79 14.72 12.85
C ASN A 31 2.16 14.22 12.40
N GLY A 32 3.23 14.50 13.14
CA GLY A 32 4.64 14.15 12.85
C GLY A 32 4.94 12.65 12.83
N ILE A 33 4.18 11.90 12.03
CA ILE A 33 4.30 10.49 11.74
C ILE A 33 5.14 10.38 10.47
N SER A 34 6.21 9.58 10.53
CA SER A 34 7.05 9.30 9.35
C SER A 34 6.17 8.82 8.19
N PRO A 35 6.39 9.29 6.95
CA PRO A 35 5.63 8.85 5.77
C PRO A 35 5.64 7.32 5.60
N GLU A 36 6.70 6.66 6.05
CA GLU A 36 6.81 5.20 6.05
C GLU A 36 5.79 4.51 6.98
N LEU A 37 5.51 5.10 8.15
CA LEU A 37 4.54 4.53 9.09
C LEU A 37 3.11 4.70 8.58
N GLU A 38 2.82 5.79 7.87
CA GLU A 38 1.52 6.00 7.22
C GLU A 38 1.32 4.99 6.08
N GLN A 39 2.33 4.79 5.24
CA GLN A 39 2.29 3.78 4.18
C GLN A 39 2.05 2.37 4.75
N GLN A 40 2.77 2.01 5.81
CA GLN A 40 2.59 0.72 6.47
C GLN A 40 1.18 0.57 7.03
N PHE A 41 0.62 1.63 7.62
CA PHE A 41 -0.75 1.61 8.10
C PHE A 41 -1.77 1.42 6.96
N GLU A 42 -1.57 2.07 5.82
CA GLU A 42 -2.46 1.93 4.66
C GLU A 42 -2.44 0.50 4.10
N LEU A 43 -1.26 -0.14 4.05
CA LEU A 43 -1.13 -1.55 3.68
C LEU A 43 -1.89 -2.46 4.65
N GLU A 44 -1.71 -2.26 5.96
CA GLU A 44 -2.44 -2.98 7.00
C GLU A 44 -3.96 -2.79 6.86
N LEU A 45 -4.41 -1.56 6.60
CA LEU A 45 -5.81 -1.19 6.43
C LEU A 45 -6.42 -1.90 5.22
N CYS A 46 -5.75 -1.83 4.08
CA CYS A 46 -6.18 -2.48 2.84
C CYS A 46 -6.34 -3.99 3.03
N TRP A 47 -5.37 -4.64 3.67
CA TRP A 47 -5.44 -6.06 3.96
C TRP A 47 -6.65 -6.42 4.83
N CYS A 48 -6.90 -5.66 5.90
CA CYS A 48 -8.08 -5.87 6.75
C CYS A 48 -9.39 -5.71 5.98
N ILE A 49 -9.49 -4.70 5.10
CA ILE A 49 -10.68 -4.49 4.25
C ILE A 49 -10.89 -5.68 3.31
N GLN A 50 -9.83 -6.13 2.63
CA GLN A 50 -9.89 -7.29 1.75
C GLN A 50 -10.34 -8.55 2.48
N GLN A 51 -9.86 -8.76 3.71
CA GLN A 51 -10.23 -9.92 4.51
C GLN A 51 -11.71 -9.88 4.93
N LEU A 52 -12.25 -8.71 5.30
CA LEU A 52 -13.68 -8.54 5.60
C LEU A 52 -14.54 -8.81 4.35
N GLN A 53 -14.17 -8.24 3.21
CA GLN A 53 -14.89 -8.43 1.95
C GLN A 53 -14.89 -9.89 1.51
N THR A 54 -13.74 -10.57 1.60
CA THR A 54 -13.64 -12.00 1.27
C THR A 54 -14.53 -12.86 2.17
N ALA A 55 -14.59 -12.54 3.47
CA ALA A 55 -15.44 -13.25 4.41
C ALA A 55 -16.94 -13.06 4.08
N LEU A 56 -17.37 -11.84 3.76
CA LEU A 56 -18.74 -11.53 3.33
C LEU A 56 -19.09 -12.22 2.01
N LYS A 57 -18.20 -12.16 1.02
CA LYS A 57 -18.38 -12.83 -0.29
C LYS A 57 -18.49 -14.35 -0.16
N SER A 58 -17.85 -14.97 0.84
CA SER A 58 -17.92 -16.41 1.05
C SER A 58 -19.31 -16.89 1.51
N GLY A 59 -20.17 -16.03 2.08
CA GLY A 59 -21.53 -16.40 2.50
C GLY A 59 -21.64 -17.40 3.66
N LYS A 60 -20.54 -17.75 4.33
CA LYS A 60 -20.49 -18.79 5.40
C LYS A 60 -20.64 -18.22 6.82
N LEU A 61 -20.93 -16.93 6.95
CA LEU A 61 -20.93 -16.21 8.22
C LEU A 61 -22.31 -16.24 8.89
N LYS A 62 -22.34 -16.18 10.22
CA LYS A 62 -23.59 -16.00 10.98
C LYS A 62 -24.13 -14.58 10.79
N ASP A 63 -25.44 -14.37 10.87
CA ASP A 63 -26.06 -13.04 10.67
C ASP A 63 -25.46 -11.94 11.55
N LYS A 64 -25.16 -12.25 12.83
CA LYS A 64 -24.47 -11.30 13.71
C LYS A 64 -23.08 -10.91 13.21
N GLN A 65 -22.32 -11.89 12.71
CA GLN A 65 -20.99 -11.65 12.16
C GLN A 65 -21.07 -10.85 10.86
N VAL A 66 -22.07 -11.10 10.01
CA VAL A 66 -22.30 -10.30 8.80
C VAL A 66 -22.53 -8.83 9.17
N GLN A 67 -23.38 -8.56 10.16
CA GLN A 67 -23.63 -7.19 10.64
C GLN A 67 -22.36 -6.54 11.20
N ASP A 68 -21.61 -7.26 12.03
CA ASP A 68 -20.39 -6.73 12.64
C ASP A 68 -19.29 -6.46 11.60
N HIS A 69 -19.10 -7.36 10.64
CA HIS A 69 -18.15 -7.18 9.54
C HIS A 69 -18.56 -6.01 8.63
N THR A 70 -19.85 -5.84 8.37
CA THR A 70 -20.36 -4.69 7.58
C THR A 70 -20.11 -3.37 8.31
N LYS A 71 -20.35 -3.30 9.64
CA LYS A 71 -20.06 -2.10 10.45
C LYS A 71 -18.57 -1.78 10.49
N ALA A 72 -17.73 -2.81 10.65
CA ALA A 72 -16.28 -2.66 10.62
C ALA A 72 -15.82 -2.10 9.27
N LEU A 73 -16.31 -2.67 8.16
CA LEU A 73 -15.98 -2.24 6.80
C LEU A 73 -16.36 -0.77 6.57
N ASN A 74 -17.56 -0.35 6.94
CA ASN A 74 -18.01 1.04 6.82
C ASN A 74 -17.09 2.01 7.60
N THR A 75 -16.59 1.60 8.76
CA THR A 75 -15.69 2.43 9.55
C THR A 75 -14.29 2.51 8.94
N LEU A 76 -13.78 1.41 8.39
CA LEU A 76 -12.45 1.34 7.77
C LEU A 76 -12.38 2.10 6.44
N MET A 77 -13.46 2.06 5.64
CA MET A 77 -13.55 2.78 4.36
C MET A 77 -13.84 4.28 4.52
N SER A 78 -14.36 4.72 5.68
CA SER A 78 -14.65 6.12 5.91
C SER A 78 -13.35 6.94 5.99
N ASN A 79 -13.23 7.98 5.16
CA ASN A 79 -12.16 8.97 5.28
C ASN A 79 -12.34 9.87 6.52
N ALA A 80 -13.58 9.98 7.03
CA ALA A 80 -13.86 10.78 8.23
C ALA A 80 -13.42 10.10 9.53
N ALA A 81 -13.09 8.80 9.51
CA ALA A 81 -12.65 8.08 10.70
C ALA A 81 -11.14 8.31 10.94
N PRO A 82 -10.73 8.82 12.14
CA PRO A 82 -9.32 9.04 12.44
C PRO A 82 -8.56 7.71 12.50
N MET A 83 -7.25 7.74 12.16
CA MET A 83 -6.37 6.56 12.12
C MET A 83 -6.48 5.68 13.38
N VAL A 84 -6.51 6.29 14.57
CA VAL A 84 -6.59 5.56 15.85
C VAL A 84 -7.86 4.69 15.92
N LYS A 85 -8.99 5.23 15.44
CA LYS A 85 -10.27 4.51 15.42
C LYS A 85 -10.23 3.35 14.42
N LYS A 86 -9.69 3.57 13.23
CA LYS A 86 -9.49 2.50 12.23
C LYS A 86 -8.64 1.36 12.83
N ARG A 87 -7.52 1.70 13.48
CA ARG A 87 -6.63 0.73 14.14
C ARG A 87 -7.33 -0.04 15.27
N GLN A 88 -8.18 0.61 16.05
CA GLN A 88 -9.00 -0.05 17.07
C GLN A 88 -9.97 -1.06 16.46
N VAL A 89 -10.67 -0.69 15.39
CA VAL A 89 -11.60 -1.60 14.68
C VAL A 89 -10.84 -2.79 14.11
N MET A 90 -9.69 -2.57 13.47
CA MET A 90 -8.84 -3.66 12.95
C MET A 90 -8.46 -4.65 14.05
N ARG A 91 -8.03 -4.16 15.22
CA ARG A 91 -7.70 -5.01 16.37
C ARG A 91 -8.91 -5.74 16.95
N LEU A 92 -10.06 -5.08 17.03
CA LEU A 92 -11.28 -5.72 17.52
C LEU A 92 -11.77 -6.84 16.59
N SER A 93 -11.69 -6.63 15.27
CA SER A 93 -12.16 -7.60 14.28
C SER A 93 -11.19 -8.76 14.08
N PHE A 94 -9.87 -8.49 14.04
CA PHE A 94 -8.87 -9.49 13.66
C PHE A 94 -7.87 -9.85 14.75
N GLY A 95 -7.83 -9.12 15.87
CA GLY A 95 -6.78 -9.24 16.86
C GLY A 95 -5.45 -8.70 16.30
N ASP A 96 -4.41 -9.53 16.40
CA ASP A 96 -3.13 -9.23 15.76
C ASP A 96 -3.16 -9.54 14.25
N TYR A 97 -3.59 -8.54 13.49
CA TYR A 97 -3.68 -8.63 12.03
C TYR A 97 -2.30 -8.66 11.35
N ARG A 98 -1.22 -8.20 12.00
CA ARG A 98 0.13 -8.21 11.41
C ARG A 98 0.66 -9.63 11.34
N ALA A 99 0.47 -10.39 12.41
CA ALA A 99 0.80 -11.81 12.43
C ALA A 99 0.03 -12.59 11.36
N LYS A 100 -1.25 -12.24 11.12
CA LYS A 100 -2.07 -12.84 10.07
C LYS A 100 -1.58 -12.51 8.66
N MET A 101 -1.21 -11.26 8.39
CA MET A 101 -0.59 -10.87 7.11
C MET A 101 0.68 -11.68 6.83
N SER A 102 1.60 -11.78 7.79
CA SER A 102 2.83 -12.55 7.61
C SER A 102 2.58 -14.06 7.44
N ALA A 103 1.56 -14.60 8.11
CA ALA A 103 1.18 -16.01 7.95
C ALA A 103 0.60 -16.28 6.55
N GLU A 104 -0.24 -15.39 6.04
CA GLU A 104 -0.79 -15.49 4.69
C GLU A 104 0.32 -15.32 3.64
N GLU A 105 1.20 -14.35 3.81
CA GLU A 105 2.33 -14.14 2.93
C GLU A 105 3.23 -15.37 2.83
N LYS A 106 3.56 -16.00 3.97
CA LYS A 106 4.28 -17.29 4.00
C LYS A 106 3.51 -18.39 3.27
N LYS A 107 2.19 -18.45 3.46
CA LYS A 107 1.35 -19.43 2.76
C LYS A 107 1.44 -19.22 1.25
N LEU A 108 1.30 -17.98 0.77
CA LEU A 108 1.37 -17.61 -0.64
C LEU A 108 2.75 -17.89 -1.25
N ARG A 109 3.83 -17.55 -0.54
CA ARG A 109 5.21 -17.86 -0.96
C ARG A 109 5.44 -19.36 -1.11
N ASN A 110 4.82 -20.17 -0.26
CA ASN A 110 4.92 -21.63 -0.31
C ASN A 110 3.97 -22.27 -1.36
N ILE A 111 3.09 -21.50 -1.99
CA ILE A 111 2.30 -22.01 -3.12
C ILE A 111 3.25 -22.13 -4.29
N ASN A 112 3.72 -23.35 -4.54
CA ASN A 112 4.51 -23.67 -5.72
C ASN A 112 3.60 -23.56 -6.95
N MET A 113 3.45 -22.34 -7.48
CA MET A 113 2.69 -22.08 -8.69
C MET A 113 3.40 -22.80 -9.84
N LYS A 114 2.92 -23.99 -10.19
CA LYS A 114 3.38 -24.69 -11.39
C LYS A 114 3.04 -23.81 -12.59
N VAL A 115 4.04 -23.08 -13.08
CA VAL A 115 3.94 -22.36 -14.35
C VAL A 115 3.83 -23.44 -15.43
N VAL A 116 2.61 -23.72 -15.86
CA VAL A 116 2.36 -24.64 -16.98
C VAL A 116 2.65 -23.86 -18.26
N PRO A 117 3.59 -24.30 -19.10
CA PRO A 117 3.79 -23.68 -20.40
C PRO A 117 2.49 -23.77 -21.19
N GLY A 118 1.93 -22.61 -21.56
CA GLY A 118 0.71 -22.54 -22.36
C GLY A 118 0.94 -23.16 -23.73
N VAL A 119 0.04 -24.04 -24.16
CA VAL A 119 0.08 -24.59 -25.52
C VAL A 119 -0.27 -23.45 -26.48
N PRO A 120 0.62 -23.11 -27.44
CA PRO A 120 0.37 -22.00 -28.34
C PRO A 120 -0.84 -22.29 -29.23
N SER A 121 -1.69 -21.28 -29.42
CA SER A 121 -2.79 -21.36 -30.37
C SER A 121 -2.25 -21.45 -31.78
N LYS A 122 -2.88 -22.28 -32.63
CA LYS A 122 -2.54 -22.40 -34.06
C LYS A 122 -2.73 -21.09 -34.83
N LYS A 123 -3.42 -20.10 -34.24
CA LYS A 123 -3.66 -18.76 -34.81
C LYS A 123 -2.61 -17.72 -34.37
N SER A 124 -1.78 -18.02 -33.38
CA SER A 124 -0.71 -17.11 -32.94
C SER A 124 0.62 -17.52 -33.57
N VAL A 125 1.21 -16.64 -34.37
CA VAL A 125 2.58 -16.79 -34.88
C VAL A 125 3.50 -15.98 -33.96
N PHE A 126 4.43 -16.64 -33.28
CA PHE A 126 5.44 -15.95 -32.50
C PHE A 126 6.51 -15.40 -33.44
N LEU A 127 6.61 -14.08 -33.53
CA LEU A 127 7.72 -13.43 -34.22
C LEU A 127 8.97 -13.53 -33.34
N LYS A 128 9.98 -14.27 -33.82
CA LYS A 128 11.26 -14.44 -33.11
C LYS A 128 12.01 -13.11 -33.11
N LYS A 129 12.31 -12.57 -31.93
CA LYS A 129 12.96 -11.27 -31.70
C LYS A 129 14.29 -11.09 -32.46
N SER A 130 14.98 -12.17 -32.82
CA SER A 130 16.23 -12.12 -33.61
C SER A 130 16.05 -11.77 -35.08
N ALA A 131 14.82 -11.70 -35.60
CA ALA A 131 14.55 -11.22 -36.96
C ALA A 131 14.77 -9.71 -37.13
N PHE A 132 14.94 -8.95 -36.04
CA PHE A 132 15.19 -7.50 -36.07
C PHE A 132 16.68 -7.09 -36.01
N SER A 133 17.63 -8.04 -36.01
CA SER A 133 19.06 -7.71 -35.84
C SER A 133 19.89 -7.59 -37.11
N SER A 134 19.32 -7.68 -38.31
CA SER A 134 20.16 -7.52 -39.52
C SER A 134 19.40 -7.13 -40.77
N ALA A 135 18.78 -5.96 -40.77
CA ALA A 135 18.63 -5.12 -41.95
C ALA A 135 18.22 -3.74 -41.46
N GLY A 136 18.99 -2.71 -41.80
CA GLY A 136 18.80 -1.35 -41.30
C GLY A 136 17.36 -0.86 -41.52
N ASN A 137 16.63 -0.67 -40.42
CA ASN A 137 16.11 0.62 -39.99
C ASN A 137 15.50 0.46 -38.60
N GLU A 138 15.86 1.39 -37.75
CA GLU A 138 15.74 1.42 -36.30
C GLU A 138 14.28 1.25 -35.85
N PHE A 139 13.98 0.20 -35.07
CA PHE A 139 12.68 0.13 -34.37
C PHE A 139 12.71 1.17 -33.25
N ARG A 140 12.33 2.42 -33.56
CA ARG A 140 12.17 3.50 -32.59
C ARG A 140 10.74 3.48 -32.08
N PHE A 141 10.58 3.50 -30.76
CA PHE A 141 9.28 3.68 -30.13
C PHE A 141 8.92 5.18 -30.23
N ASP A 142 8.43 5.60 -31.39
CA ASP A 142 8.04 6.99 -31.63
C ASP A 142 6.66 7.24 -31.01
N PHE A 143 6.62 7.41 -29.68
CA PHE A 143 5.50 8.09 -29.04
C PHE A 143 5.51 9.54 -29.53
N LYS A 144 4.77 9.84 -30.60
CA LYS A 144 4.36 11.21 -30.85
C LYS A 144 3.45 11.59 -29.69
N GLU A 145 3.92 12.44 -28.78
CA GLU A 145 3.00 13.16 -27.91
C GLU A 145 2.01 13.89 -28.83
N PRO A 146 0.69 13.67 -28.66
CA PRO A 146 -0.28 14.39 -29.46
C PRO A 146 -0.19 15.84 -29.02
N ASN A 147 0.45 16.68 -29.82
CA ASN A 147 0.14 18.09 -29.79
C ASN A 147 -1.33 18.21 -30.23
N GLU A 148 -2.11 18.97 -29.45
CA GLU A 148 -3.57 19.09 -29.50
C GLU A 148 -4.17 19.53 -30.87
N SER A 149 -3.36 19.70 -31.92
CA SER A 149 -3.78 20.22 -33.23
C SER A 149 -4.05 19.18 -34.31
N ASP A 150 -3.67 17.90 -34.15
CA ASP A 150 -3.59 16.94 -35.28
C ASP A 150 -4.62 15.79 -35.23
N LEU A 151 -5.89 16.08 -34.89
CA LEU A 151 -7.01 15.11 -34.98
C LEU A 151 -7.65 15.02 -36.37
N VAL A 152 -7.11 15.71 -37.37
CA VAL A 152 -7.67 15.72 -38.73
C VAL A 152 -6.55 15.68 -39.75
N ASN A 153 -6.60 14.67 -40.60
CA ASN A 153 -5.84 14.48 -41.84
C ASN A 153 -4.65 13.51 -41.82
N ASP A 154 -4.62 12.77 -42.93
CA ASP A 154 -3.53 11.97 -43.51
C ASP A 154 -3.35 10.55 -42.90
N LEU A 155 -3.99 9.45 -43.35
CA LEU A 155 -4.31 8.96 -44.70
C LEU A 155 -3.75 9.78 -45.88
N GLU A 156 -2.44 9.73 -46.10
CA GLU A 156 -1.83 9.55 -47.44
C GLU A 156 -0.31 9.75 -47.41
N ASN A 157 0.39 8.70 -47.86
CA ASN A 157 1.60 8.72 -48.68
C ASN A 157 2.85 9.56 -48.33
N VAL A 158 3.91 8.82 -47.95
CA VAL A 158 5.20 8.66 -48.68
C VAL A 158 6.04 9.94 -48.92
N LYS A 159 7.27 10.03 -48.34
CA LYS A 159 8.61 9.79 -48.96
C LYS A 159 9.81 10.60 -48.37
N ILE A 160 10.98 9.93 -48.37
CA ILE A 160 12.40 10.40 -48.49
C ILE A 160 13.25 10.65 -47.20
N ASP A 161 14.25 9.78 -47.12
CA ASP A 161 15.62 9.77 -46.56
C ASP A 161 16.34 11.09 -46.20
N ASN A 162 17.15 11.08 -45.13
CA ASN A 162 18.63 11.12 -45.19
C ASN A 162 19.30 11.23 -43.80
N ASP A 163 20.47 10.59 -43.71
CA ASP A 163 21.49 10.49 -42.65
C ASP A 163 21.68 11.69 -41.70
N THR A 164 22.08 11.44 -40.44
CA THR A 164 23.46 11.70 -39.92
C THR A 164 23.63 11.15 -38.49
N LYS A 165 24.73 10.40 -38.29
CA LYS A 165 25.23 9.77 -37.05
C LYS A 165 25.61 10.77 -35.96
N THR A 166 25.57 10.36 -34.68
CA THR A 166 26.59 10.70 -33.66
C THR A 166 26.53 9.73 -32.46
N ASN A 167 27.71 9.24 -32.08
CA ASN A 167 28.03 8.38 -30.93
C ASN A 167 27.88 9.14 -29.60
N ASP A 168 27.64 8.45 -28.49
CA ASP A 168 28.68 8.27 -27.46
C ASP A 168 28.29 7.35 -26.29
N ASN A 169 29.22 6.44 -25.98
CA ASN A 169 29.22 5.48 -24.89
C ASN A 169 29.50 6.18 -23.55
N THR A 170 28.71 5.89 -22.51
CA THR A 170 29.12 6.16 -21.12
C THR A 170 29.23 4.88 -20.30
N ARG A 171 30.43 4.73 -19.75
CA ARG A 171 31.02 3.60 -19.04
C ARG A 171 30.53 3.57 -17.59
N ILE A 172 29.92 2.45 -17.21
CA ILE A 172 29.48 2.08 -15.85
C ILE A 172 30.66 2.10 -14.86
N ASN A 173 30.60 2.99 -13.86
CA ASN A 173 31.55 3.03 -12.74
C ASN A 173 31.12 2.12 -11.59
N GLN A 174 32.11 1.36 -11.13
CA GLN A 174 32.11 0.32 -10.10
C GLN A 174 31.94 0.94 -8.71
N LYS A 175 30.94 0.48 -7.93
CA LYS A 175 30.66 0.99 -6.57
C LYS A 175 31.54 0.28 -5.52
N HIS A 176 32.39 1.04 -4.84
CA HIS A 176 33.23 0.58 -3.73
C HIS A 176 32.54 0.88 -2.39
N PHE A 177 32.36 -0.13 -1.53
CA PHE A 177 31.80 0.04 -0.19
C PHE A 177 32.91 0.28 0.84
N VAL A 178 32.76 1.33 1.66
CA VAL A 178 33.70 1.68 2.74
C VAL A 178 33.11 1.22 4.09
N PRO A 179 33.87 0.56 4.98
CA PRO A 179 33.39 0.17 6.30
C PRO A 179 33.09 1.39 7.18
N SER A 180 31.94 1.42 7.85
CA SER A 180 31.57 2.52 8.75
C SER A 180 32.45 2.49 10.01
N GLY A 181 33.17 3.59 10.28
CA GLY A 181 33.77 3.82 11.59
C GLY A 181 32.67 3.98 12.64
N ASN A 182 32.83 3.34 13.80
CA ASN A 182 31.88 3.34 14.93
C ASN A 182 31.72 4.72 15.62
N ASN A 183 31.62 5.81 14.85
CA ASN A 183 31.50 7.18 15.32
C ASN A 183 30.06 7.57 15.71
N PHE A 184 29.12 6.63 15.63
CA PHE A 184 27.75 6.85 16.04
C PHE A 184 27.60 6.55 17.54
N ARG A 185 27.54 7.60 18.37
CA ARG A 185 27.28 7.50 19.82
C ARG A 185 26.03 8.30 20.16
N PHE A 186 25.05 7.66 20.79
CA PHE A 186 23.88 8.35 21.33
C PHE A 186 24.29 9.19 22.54
N ASN A 187 24.05 10.49 22.48
CA ASN A 187 24.32 11.41 23.57
C ASN A 187 23.12 11.43 24.54
N PHE A 188 23.02 10.42 25.41
CA PHE A 188 22.07 10.44 26.53
C PHE A 188 22.77 11.01 27.76
N SER A 189 22.50 12.28 28.08
CA SER A 189 22.86 12.85 29.37
C SER A 189 22.01 12.18 30.45
N VAL A 190 22.60 11.32 31.26
CA VAL A 190 22.00 10.87 32.51
C VAL A 190 22.25 11.98 33.52
N GLU A 191 21.23 12.81 33.77
CA GLU A 191 21.24 13.71 34.93
C GLU A 191 21.15 12.85 36.19
N MET A 192 22.29 12.69 36.86
CA MET A 192 22.37 12.15 38.21
C MET A 192 22.32 13.37 39.13
N GLU A 193 21.14 13.69 39.65
CA GLU A 193 21.03 14.64 40.78
C GLU A 193 21.59 13.99 42.06
N PRO A 194 22.22 14.79 42.94
CA PRO A 194 22.95 14.33 44.12
C PRO A 194 22.07 13.80 45.26
#